data_AF-A0A518GT73-F1
#
_entry.id   AF-A0A518GT73-F1
#
_cell.length_a   1.000
_cell.length_b   1.000
_cell.length_c   1.000
_cell.angle_alpha   90.00
_cell.angle_beta   90.00
_cell.angle_gamma   90.00
#
_symmetry.space_group_name_H-M   'P 1'
#
loop_
_entity.id
_entity.type
_entity.pdbx_description
1 polymer ?
#
loop_
_entity_poly.entity_id
_entity_poly.type
_entity_poly.pdbx_seq_one_letter_code
_entity_poly.pdbx_strand_id
1 'polypeptide(L)'
;MIASGSEDRLDDRDPVEAVVISQILIYRKALRNTLWIGPIAGAIHLLPSSWILLFAAFEVKSLGVWRLLTFLRRNPEDGMFLGYLSIMFACGAGLVTCRLNFNIQPWSSLQVSYWCMAVLLSVMVLSPCCIMAPFFLFMFLEVRECYLAGRFLVNKGFDLRNLPDY
;
A
#
# COMPACT_ATOMS: atom_id res chain seq x y z
N MET A 1 28.56 -1.37 -41.28
CA MET A 1 28.16 -2.77 -41.02
C MET A 1 27.51 -2.77 -39.64
N ILE A 2 26.19 -2.58 -39.61
CA ILE A 2 25.41 -2.52 -38.36
C ILE A 2 25.10 -3.97 -38.02
N ALA A 3 25.50 -4.41 -36.82
CA ALA A 3 25.20 -5.73 -36.32
C ALA A 3 23.68 -5.83 -36.07
N SER A 4 22.96 -6.35 -37.07
CA SER A 4 21.59 -6.83 -36.94
C SER A 4 21.63 -8.20 -36.26
N GLY A 5 21.50 -8.21 -34.93
CA GLY A 5 21.62 -9.46 -34.19
C GLY A 5 21.23 -9.33 -32.73
N SER A 6 19.97 -8.98 -32.44
CA SER A 6 19.34 -9.31 -31.15
C SER A 6 17.82 -9.18 -31.08
N GLU A 7 17.09 -8.80 -32.14
CA GLU A 7 15.62 -8.73 -32.10
C GLU A 7 14.91 -10.07 -32.40
N ASP A 8 15.66 -11.12 -32.74
CA ASP A 8 15.15 -12.34 -33.38
C ASP A 8 15.05 -13.57 -32.45
N ARG A 9 14.78 -13.38 -31.16
CA ARG A 9 14.71 -14.50 -30.17
C ARG A 9 13.48 -14.49 -29.27
N LEU A 10 12.43 -13.78 -29.66
CA LEU A 10 11.15 -13.77 -28.95
C LEU A 10 10.10 -14.67 -29.62
N ASP A 11 10.24 -15.01 -30.90
CA ASP A 11 9.24 -15.79 -31.66
C ASP A 11 9.30 -17.31 -31.40
N ASP A 12 10.41 -17.84 -30.87
CA ASP A 12 10.58 -19.28 -30.58
C ASP A 12 10.25 -19.68 -29.13
N ARG A 13 9.81 -18.74 -28.29
CA ARG A 13 9.46 -19.06 -26.89
C ARG A 13 8.02 -19.52 -26.80
N ASP A 14 7.80 -20.55 -25.99
CA ASP A 14 6.44 -20.99 -25.62
C ASP A 14 5.65 -19.75 -25.17
N PRO A 15 4.46 -19.46 -25.73
CA PRO A 15 3.68 -18.27 -25.37
C PRO A 15 3.46 -18.15 -23.85
N VAL A 16 3.47 -19.27 -23.13
CA VAL A 16 3.39 -19.29 -21.67
C VAL A 16 4.66 -18.72 -21.01
N GLU A 17 5.83 -19.04 -21.54
CA GLU A 17 7.13 -18.55 -21.05
C GLU A 17 7.28 -17.05 -21.31
N ALA A 18 6.89 -16.59 -22.51
CA ALA A 18 6.89 -15.16 -22.85
C ALA A 18 6.01 -14.33 -21.88
N VAL A 19 4.83 -14.85 -21.52
CA VAL A 19 3.93 -14.20 -20.55
C VAL A 19 4.57 -14.13 -19.16
N VAL A 20 5.21 -15.20 -18.69
CA VAL A 20 5.89 -15.21 -17.38
C VAL A 20 7.02 -14.17 -17.32
N ILE A 21 7.87 -14.13 -18.35
CA ILE A 21 8.99 -13.17 -18.41
C ILE A 21 8.45 -11.73 -18.44
N SER A 22 7.40 -11.47 -19.21
CA SER A 22 6.76 -10.16 -19.23
C SER A 22 6.28 -9.73 -17.83
N GLN A 23 5.68 -10.65 -17.06
CA GLN A 23 5.17 -10.36 -15.72
C GLN A 23 6.30 -10.14 -14.71
N ILE A 24 7.42 -10.84 -14.84
CA ILE A 24 8.62 -10.59 -14.03
C ILE A 24 9.15 -9.17 -14.28
N LEU A 25 9.23 -8.76 -15.55
CA LEU A 25 9.68 -7.41 -15.91
C LEU A 25 8.71 -6.33 -15.39
N ILE A 26 7.39 -6.54 -15.56
CA ILE A 26 6.36 -5.64 -15.03
C ILE A 26 6.48 -5.54 -13.51
N TYR A 27 6.59 -6.67 -12.80
CA TYR A 27 6.75 -6.70 -11.36
C TYR A 27 7.99 -5.92 -10.90
N ARG A 28 9.16 -6.15 -11.51
CA ARG A 28 10.40 -5.46 -11.17
C ARG A 28 10.33 -3.95 -11.43
N LYS A 29 9.72 -3.55 -12.56
CA LYS A 29 9.50 -2.15 -12.91
C LYS A 29 8.55 -1.48 -11.91
N ALA A 30 7.39 -2.08 -11.67
CA ALA A 30 6.40 -1.57 -10.74
C ALA A 30 6.95 -1.53 -9.31
N LEU A 31 7.73 -2.53 -8.88
CA LEU A 31 8.37 -2.54 -7.58
C LEU A 31 9.30 -1.32 -7.43
N ARG A 32 10.18 -1.07 -8.41
CA ARG A 32 11.06 0.11 -8.39
C ARG A 32 10.30 1.42 -8.21
N ASN A 33 9.17 1.55 -8.90
CA ASN A 33 8.33 2.74 -8.87
C ASN A 33 7.49 2.86 -7.58
N THR A 34 7.20 1.76 -6.90
CA THR A 34 6.31 1.72 -5.72
C THR A 34 7.05 1.67 -4.39
N LEU A 35 8.37 1.39 -4.36
CA LEU A 35 9.16 1.24 -3.12
C LEU A 35 9.09 2.46 -2.17
N TRP A 36 8.86 3.65 -2.71
CA TRP A 36 8.77 4.89 -1.93
C TRP A 36 7.31 5.29 -1.61
N ILE A 37 6.34 4.77 -2.36
CA ILE A 37 4.92 5.11 -2.20
C ILE A 37 4.40 4.71 -0.82
N GLY A 38 4.67 3.47 -0.40
CA GLY A 38 4.22 2.96 0.90
C GLY A 38 4.67 3.85 2.08
N PRO A 39 5.98 4.12 2.25
CA PRO A 39 6.47 5.00 3.30
C PRO A 39 5.93 6.43 3.23
N ILE A 40 5.80 7.02 2.03
CA ILE A 40 5.31 8.40 1.90
C ILE A 40 3.83 8.48 2.25
N ALA A 41 3.00 7.65 1.62
CA ALA A 41 1.57 7.59 1.91
C ALA A 41 1.35 7.25 3.40
N GLY A 42 2.13 6.31 3.94
CA GLY A 42 2.07 5.93 5.34
C GLY A 42 2.44 7.09 6.28
N ALA A 43 3.52 7.82 6.01
CA ALA A 43 3.95 8.95 6.84
C ALA A 43 2.94 10.10 6.85
N ILE A 44 2.35 10.43 5.69
CA ILE A 44 1.33 11.48 5.55
C ILE A 44 0.11 11.18 6.45
N HIS A 45 -0.24 9.91 6.63
CA HIS A 45 -1.34 9.51 7.49
C HIS A 45 -0.94 9.28 8.95
N LEU A 46 0.27 8.78 9.20
CA LEU A 46 0.78 8.50 10.54
C LEU A 46 0.95 9.78 11.36
N LEU A 47 1.59 10.81 10.81
CA LEU A 47 1.92 12.02 11.58
C LEU A 47 0.67 12.73 12.15
N PRO A 48 -0.31 13.16 11.35
CA PRO A 48 -1.49 13.85 11.88
C PRO A 48 -2.35 12.92 12.76
N SER A 49 -2.51 11.65 12.38
CA SER A 49 -3.33 10.72 13.15
C SER A 49 -2.68 10.40 14.50
N SER A 50 -1.36 10.21 14.54
CA SER A 50 -0.62 9.93 15.78
C SER A 50 -0.71 11.08 16.78
N TRP A 51 -0.64 12.33 16.31
CA TRP A 51 -0.80 13.52 17.14
C TRP A 51 -2.18 13.54 17.82
N ILE A 52 -3.25 13.37 17.04
CA ILE A 52 -4.63 13.44 17.55
C ILE A 52 -4.94 12.23 18.44
N LEU A 53 -4.49 11.03 18.07
CA LEU A 53 -4.69 9.82 18.88
C LEU A 53 -3.92 9.90 20.19
N LEU A 54 -2.72 10.48 20.20
CA LEU A 54 -1.95 10.69 21.42
C LEU A 54 -2.64 11.69 22.35
N PHE A 55 -3.17 12.78 21.79
CA PHE A 55 -3.98 13.74 22.55
C PHE A 55 -5.22 13.07 23.16
N ALA A 56 -5.97 12.29 22.36
CA ALA A 56 -7.12 11.54 22.86
C ALA A 56 -6.73 10.54 23.96
N ALA A 57 -5.61 9.83 23.80
CA ALA A 57 -5.09 8.92 24.83
C ALA A 57 -4.69 9.67 26.11
N PHE A 58 -4.12 10.87 26.00
CA PHE A 58 -3.79 11.72 27.13
C PHE A 58 -5.05 12.19 27.87
N GLU A 59 -6.08 12.61 27.15
CA GLU A 59 -7.39 12.98 27.72
C GLU A 59 -8.08 11.80 28.43
N VAL A 60 -7.97 10.58 27.89
CA VAL A 60 -8.44 9.37 28.57
C VAL A 60 -7.70 9.15 29.87
N LYS A 61 -6.38 9.35 29.88
CA LYS A 61 -5.55 9.20 31.08
C LYS A 61 -5.91 10.22 32.15
N SER A 62 -6.24 11.46 31.77
CA SER A 62 -6.54 12.55 32.71
C SER A 62 -7.99 12.52 33.23
N LEU A 63 -8.97 12.26 32.36
CA LEU A 63 -10.40 12.38 32.67
C LEU A 63 -11.09 11.02 32.92
N GLY A 64 -10.46 9.92 32.51
CA GLY A 64 -10.98 8.56 32.63
C GLY A 64 -11.86 8.13 31.47
N VAL A 65 -11.81 6.83 31.15
CA VAL A 65 -12.50 6.20 30.01
C VAL A 65 -14.01 6.46 30.00
N TRP A 66 -14.66 6.41 31.17
CA TRP A 66 -16.12 6.61 31.29
C TRP A 66 -16.58 7.99 30.83
N ARG A 67 -15.77 9.04 31.09
CA ARG A 67 -16.10 10.40 30.63
C ARG A 67 -15.94 10.52 29.13
N LEU A 68 -14.90 9.92 28.54
CA LEU A 68 -14.75 9.88 27.09
C LEU A 68 -15.92 9.13 26.43
N LEU A 69 -16.29 7.95 26.93
CA LEU A 69 -17.42 7.19 26.39
C LEU A 69 -18.73 7.98 26.46
N THR A 70 -18.96 8.70 27.55
CA THR A 70 -20.15 9.55 27.70
C THR A 70 -20.11 10.74 26.73
N PHE A 71 -18.93 11.34 26.53
CA PHE A 71 -18.71 12.42 25.56
C PHE A 71 -18.96 11.94 24.12
N LEU A 72 -18.35 10.84 23.69
CA LEU A 72 -18.54 10.27 22.35
C LEU A 72 -19.98 9.80 22.11
N ARG A 73 -20.68 9.34 23.17
CA ARG A 73 -22.11 8.99 23.06
C ARG A 73 -22.99 10.23 22.84
N ARG A 74 -22.60 11.39 23.39
CA ARG A 74 -23.29 12.66 23.18
C ARG A 74 -22.92 13.32 21.86
N ASN A 75 -21.68 13.13 21.40
CA ASN A 75 -21.14 13.66 20.16
C ASN A 75 -20.65 12.50 19.26
N PRO A 76 -21.56 11.80 18.56
CA PRO A 76 -21.21 10.65 17.74
C PRO A 76 -20.26 10.99 16.58
N GLU A 77 -20.28 12.24 16.10
CA GLU A 77 -19.38 12.71 15.04
C GLU A 77 -17.90 12.67 15.47
N ASP A 78 -17.60 13.05 16.71
CA ASP A 78 -16.24 12.95 17.28
C ASP A 78 -15.78 11.49 17.38
N GLY A 79 -16.71 10.58 17.69
CA GLY A 79 -16.46 9.14 17.71
C GLY A 79 -16.15 8.58 16.33
N MET A 80 -16.93 8.99 15.31
CA MET A 80 -16.66 8.62 13.92
C MET A 80 -15.33 9.18 13.45
N PHE A 81 -15.01 10.43 13.77
CA PHE A 81 -13.73 11.07 13.45
C PHE A 81 -12.54 10.33 14.05
N LEU A 82 -12.60 9.97 15.34
CA LEU A 82 -11.58 9.14 15.99
C LEU A 82 -11.44 7.76 15.35
N GLY A 83 -12.56 7.16 14.93
CA GLY A 83 -12.56 5.91 14.16
C GLY A 83 -11.82 6.04 12.83
N TYR A 84 -12.12 7.08 12.05
CA TYR A 84 -11.42 7.37 10.79
C TYR A 84 -9.92 7.58 11.01
N LEU A 85 -9.53 8.38 12.01
CA LEU A 85 -8.12 8.59 12.33
C LEU A 85 -7.41 7.31 12.77
N SER A 86 -8.09 6.43 13.50
CA SER A 86 -7.54 5.13 13.90
C SER A 86 -7.28 4.23 12.69
N ILE A 87 -8.21 4.21 11.72
CA ILE A 87 -8.04 3.47 10.45
C ILE A 87 -6.88 4.04 9.63
N MET A 88 -6.82 5.37 9.49
CA MET A 88 -5.72 6.05 8.79
C MET A 88 -4.36 5.74 9.43
N PHE A 89 -4.29 5.78 10.76
CA PHE A 89 -3.09 5.42 11.51
C PHE A 89 -2.69 3.96 11.29
N ALA A 90 -3.63 3.02 11.42
CA ALA A 90 -3.35 1.60 11.23
C ALA A 90 -2.89 1.28 9.80
N CYS A 91 -3.53 1.87 8.79
CA CYS A 91 -3.12 1.72 7.40
C CYS A 91 -1.74 2.36 7.15
N GLY A 92 -1.50 3.54 7.71
CA GLY A 92 -0.21 4.22 7.58
C GLY A 92 0.93 3.44 8.24
N ALA A 93 0.71 2.90 9.43
CA ALA A 93 1.63 2.00 10.12
C ALA A 93 1.89 0.75 9.29
N GLY A 94 0.82 0.11 8.78
CA GLY A 94 0.89 -1.06 7.92
C GLY A 94 1.78 -0.83 6.70
N LEU A 95 1.63 0.30 6.00
CA LEU A 95 2.44 0.64 4.82
C LEU A 95 3.93 0.80 5.15
N VAL A 96 4.26 1.47 6.26
CA VAL A 96 5.65 1.62 6.70
C VAL A 96 6.24 0.27 7.11
N THR A 97 5.52 -0.51 7.91
CA THR A 97 5.95 -1.84 8.36
C THR A 97 6.13 -2.82 7.20
N CYS A 98 5.24 -2.79 6.21
CA CYS A 98 5.34 -3.63 5.01
C CYS A 98 6.59 -3.32 4.20
N ARG A 99 6.98 -2.03 4.12
CA ARG A 99 8.24 -1.65 3.48
C ARG A 99 9.44 -2.26 4.19
N LEU A 100 9.50 -2.14 5.52
CA LEU A 100 10.60 -2.65 6.33
C LEU A 100 10.72 -4.18 6.24
N ASN A 101 9.58 -4.86 6.14
CA ASN A 101 9.53 -6.32 6.07
C ASN A 101 9.54 -6.86 4.63
N PHE A 102 9.60 -6.04 3.59
CA PHE A 102 9.43 -6.48 2.20
C PHE A 102 10.45 -7.56 1.78
N ASN A 103 11.72 -7.40 2.19
CA ASN A 103 12.77 -8.36 1.86
C ASN A 103 12.53 -9.72 2.54
N ILE A 104 11.78 -9.72 3.65
CA ILE A 104 11.43 -10.93 4.39
C ILE A 104 10.10 -11.47 3.84
N GLN A 105 9.02 -10.72 3.77
CA GLN A 105 7.73 -11.28 3.35
C GLN A 105 7.17 -10.49 2.17
N PRO A 106 7.74 -10.62 0.96
CA PRO A 106 7.37 -9.77 -0.16
C PRO A 106 5.90 -9.92 -0.52
N TRP A 107 5.37 -11.15 -0.53
CA TRP A 107 3.96 -11.38 -0.85
C TRP A 107 3.01 -10.78 0.20
N SER A 108 3.24 -11.05 1.48
CA SER A 108 2.44 -10.47 2.57
C SER A 108 2.53 -8.94 2.57
N SER A 109 3.73 -8.39 2.39
CA SER A 109 3.96 -6.95 2.29
C SER A 109 3.20 -6.32 1.12
N LEU A 110 3.16 -6.97 -0.04
CA LEU A 110 2.39 -6.49 -1.20
C LEU A 110 0.89 -6.53 -0.94
N GLN A 111 0.38 -7.63 -0.37
CA GLN A 111 -1.04 -7.77 -0.03
C GLN A 111 -1.50 -6.67 0.93
N VAL A 112 -0.79 -6.52 2.05
CA VAL A 112 -1.14 -5.53 3.06
C VAL A 112 -1.00 -4.11 2.48
N SER A 113 0.07 -3.83 1.72
CA SER A 113 0.23 -2.50 1.11
C SER A 113 -0.92 -2.16 0.14
N TYR A 114 -1.35 -3.12 -0.68
CA TYR A 114 -2.48 -2.95 -1.58
C TYR A 114 -3.78 -2.62 -0.82
N TRP A 115 -4.12 -3.43 0.20
CA TRP A 115 -5.34 -3.23 0.97
C TRP A 115 -5.32 -1.96 1.81
N CYS A 116 -4.19 -1.61 2.42
CA CYS A 116 -4.04 -0.34 3.11
C CYS A 116 -4.24 0.84 2.15
N MET A 117 -3.63 0.83 0.97
CA MET A 117 -3.85 1.89 -0.03
C MET A 117 -5.30 1.96 -0.50
N ALA A 118 -5.99 0.82 -0.67
CA ALA A 118 -7.41 0.79 -1.06
C ALA A 118 -8.31 1.39 0.02
N VAL A 119 -8.06 1.08 1.29
CA VAL A 119 -8.80 1.65 2.43
C VAL A 119 -8.54 3.16 2.52
N LEU A 120 -7.28 3.60 2.44
CA LEU A 120 -6.93 5.03 2.47
C LEU A 120 -7.62 5.80 1.33
N LEU A 121 -7.60 5.25 0.11
CA LEU A 121 -8.29 5.86 -1.04
C LEU A 121 -9.81 5.96 -0.80
N SER A 122 -10.42 4.92 -0.24
CA SER A 122 -11.86 4.92 0.08
C SER A 122 -12.21 5.99 1.11
N VAL A 123 -11.40 6.12 2.17
CA VAL A 123 -11.60 7.16 3.19
C VAL A 123 -11.37 8.56 2.62
N MET A 124 -10.41 8.73 1.69
CA MET A 124 -10.18 10.02 1.03
C MET A 124 -11.33 10.46 0.13
N VAL A 125 -11.96 9.54 -0.61
CA VAL A 125 -13.13 9.85 -1.45
C VAL A 125 -14.33 10.30 -0.60
N LEU A 126 -14.46 9.74 0.61
CA LEU A 126 -15.54 10.05 1.55
C LEU A 126 -15.23 11.27 2.45
N SER A 127 -14.02 11.82 2.38
CA SER A 127 -13.54 12.92 3.24
C SER A 127 -13.53 14.27 2.49
N PRO A 128 -13.70 15.41 3.18
CA PRO A 128 -13.53 16.75 2.61
C PRO A 128 -12.10 17.02 2.07
N CYS A 129 -11.14 16.10 2.25
CA CYS A 129 -9.79 16.16 1.70
C CYS A 129 -9.67 15.70 0.23
N CYS A 130 -10.77 15.73 -0.53
CA CYS A 130 -10.87 15.23 -1.91
C CYS A 130 -9.83 15.81 -2.89
N ILE A 131 -9.20 16.95 -2.57
CA ILE A 131 -8.12 17.56 -3.36
C ILE A 131 -6.90 16.62 -3.48
N MET A 132 -6.62 15.80 -2.47
CA MET A 132 -5.52 14.83 -2.49
C MET A 132 -5.91 13.49 -3.13
N ALA A 133 -7.20 13.26 -3.40
CA ALA A 133 -7.69 12.00 -3.94
C ALA A 133 -7.07 11.63 -5.31
N PRO A 134 -6.85 12.56 -6.27
CA PRO A 134 -6.17 12.23 -7.52
C PRO A 134 -4.75 11.71 -7.29
N PHE A 135 -3.99 12.37 -6.40
CA PHE A 135 -2.63 11.94 -6.06
C PHE A 135 -2.61 10.54 -5.44
N PHE A 136 -3.54 10.26 -4.53
CA PHE A 136 -3.68 8.92 -3.93
C PHE A 136 -4.18 7.87 -4.92
N LEU A 137 -5.00 8.24 -5.89
CA LEU A 137 -5.43 7.35 -6.97
C LEU A 137 -4.24 6.92 -7.82
N PHE A 138 -3.36 7.86 -8.22
CA PHE A 138 -2.13 7.51 -8.95
C PHE A 138 -1.24 6.56 -8.14
N MET A 139 -1.00 6.87 -6.87
CA MET A 139 -0.22 6.00 -5.99
C MET A 139 -0.85 4.60 -5.83
N PHE A 140 -2.17 4.53 -5.71
CA PHE A 140 -2.91 3.26 -5.62
C PHE A 140 -2.78 2.44 -6.91
N LEU A 141 -2.85 3.06 -8.09
CA LEU A 141 -2.72 2.36 -9.37
C LEU A 141 -1.34 1.70 -9.51
N GLU A 142 -0.27 2.40 -9.16
CA GLU A 142 1.10 1.85 -9.17
C GLU A 142 1.23 0.65 -8.22
N VAL A 143 0.72 0.78 -6.98
CA VAL A 143 0.73 -0.32 -6.00
C VAL A 143 -0.12 -1.51 -6.49
N ARG A 144 -1.27 -1.23 -7.13
CA ARG A 144 -2.15 -2.25 -7.71
C ARG A 144 -1.45 -3.01 -8.84
N GLU A 145 -0.73 -2.34 -9.73
CA GLU A 145 0.02 -3.02 -10.80
C GLU A 145 1.07 -3.96 -10.23
N CYS A 146 1.84 -3.50 -9.24
CA CYS A 146 2.84 -4.34 -8.56
C CYS A 146 2.17 -5.55 -7.87
N TYR A 147 1.03 -5.34 -7.20
CA TYR A 147 0.26 -6.40 -6.57
C TYR A 147 -0.28 -7.43 -7.58
N LEU A 148 -0.84 -7.00 -8.71
CA LEU A 148 -1.38 -7.90 -9.72
C LEU A 148 -0.29 -8.74 -10.38
N ALA A 149 0.85 -8.13 -10.72
CA ALA A 149 1.99 -8.84 -11.27
C ALA A 149 2.56 -9.84 -10.25
N GLY A 150 2.74 -9.42 -8.99
CA GLY A 150 3.19 -10.31 -7.91
C GLY A 150 2.23 -11.47 -7.66
N ARG A 151 0.92 -11.22 -7.68
CA ARG A 151 -0.11 -12.26 -7.54
C ARG A 151 -0.05 -13.30 -8.66
N PHE A 152 0.12 -12.83 -9.90
CA PHE A 152 0.27 -13.73 -11.03
C PHE A 152 1.48 -14.67 -10.86
N LEU A 153 2.62 -14.11 -10.47
CA LEU A 153 3.86 -14.88 -10.25
C LEU A 153 3.71 -15.89 -9.10
N VAL A 154 3.15 -15.48 -7.97
CA VAL A 154 2.89 -16.38 -6.82
C VAL A 154 1.92 -17.50 -7.21
N ASN A 155 0.85 -17.20 -7.94
CA ASN A 155 -0.10 -18.21 -8.42
C ASN A 155 0.55 -19.22 -9.40
N LYS A 156 1.63 -18.82 -10.08
CA LYS A 156 2.44 -19.68 -10.94
C LYS A 156 3.55 -20.43 -10.19
N GLY A 157 3.65 -20.26 -8.88
CA GLY A 157 4.61 -20.95 -8.02
C GLY A 157 5.96 -20.24 -7.88
N PHE A 158 6.10 -19.00 -8.36
CA PHE A 158 7.33 -18.25 -8.19
C PHE A 158 7.48 -17.69 -6.77
N ASP A 159 8.70 -17.79 -6.24
CA ASP A 159 9.11 -17.05 -5.05
C ASP A 159 9.51 -15.62 -5.45
N LEU A 160 8.77 -14.64 -4.97
CA LEU A 160 9.03 -13.22 -5.26
C LEU A 160 10.38 -12.73 -4.71
N ARG A 161 11.00 -13.42 -3.74
CA ARG A 161 12.36 -13.11 -3.27
C ARG A 161 13.42 -13.52 -4.28
N ASN A 162 13.18 -14.62 -5.00
CA ASN A 162 14.16 -15.32 -5.82
C ASN A 162 13.68 -15.41 -7.27
N LEU A 163 13.27 -14.27 -7.83
CA LEU A 163 12.87 -14.20 -9.23
C LEU A 163 14.10 -14.26 -10.15
N PRO A 164 14.04 -14.97 -11.28
CA PRO A 164 15.16 -15.06 -12.22
C PRO A 164 15.55 -13.68 -12.77
N ASP A 165 16.86 -13.46 -12.91
CA ASP A 165 17.44 -12.30 -13.58
C ASP A 165 17.45 -12.53 -15.10
N TYR A 166 16.37 -12.12 -15.75
CA TYR A 166 16.28 -12.01 -17.21
C TYR A 166 16.69 -10.62 -17.69
#